data_AF-A0AAW6XVU1-F1
#
_entry.id   AF-A0AAW6XVU1-F1
#
_cell.length_a   1.000
_cell.length_b   1.000
_cell.length_c   1.000
_cell.angle_alpha   90.00
_cell.angle_beta   90.00
_cell.angle_gamma   90.00
#
_symmetry.space_group_name_H-M   'P 1'
#
loop_
_entity.id
_entity.type
_entity.pdbx_description
1 polymer ?
#
loop_
_entity_poly.entity_id
_entity_poly.type
_entity_poly.pdbx_seq_one_letter_code
_entity_poly.pdbx_strand_id
1 'polypeptide(L)'
;NRLHAFGCAPLVDARRVAGYASSGVVLCHESYSPEEELEKMRNGIDIIIRESTAAPMLRENIKLVTEMGAPSDRVGFCTDDITSTDVLGRGHLDYVVRLAIECGVTPMQAIQMGSINTARMYKLDHKIG
;
A
#
# COMPACT_ATOMS: atom_id res chain seq x y z
N ASN A 1 5.85 -24.59 0.28
CA ASN A 1 5.71 -23.15 0.65
C ASN A 1 6.06 -22.28 -0.55
N ARG A 2 5.05 -21.75 -1.26
CA ARG A 2 5.25 -20.71 -2.28
C ARG A 2 4.79 -19.37 -1.70
N LEU A 3 5.58 -18.83 -0.78
CA LEU A 3 5.40 -17.45 -0.35
C LEU A 3 5.88 -16.55 -1.49
N HIS A 4 5.16 -15.46 -1.73
CA HIS A 4 5.53 -14.51 -2.76
C HIS A 4 6.77 -13.71 -2.35
N ALA A 5 7.54 -13.29 -3.35
CA ALA A 5 8.54 -12.26 -3.14
C ALA A 5 7.80 -10.92 -2.95
N PHE A 6 8.14 -10.20 -1.88
CA PHE A 6 7.64 -8.87 -1.59
C PHE A 6 8.69 -7.85 -1.96
N GLY A 7 8.25 -6.69 -2.43
CA GLY A 7 9.11 -5.70 -3.03
C GLY A 7 9.41 -4.48 -2.17
N CYS A 8 10.59 -3.92 -2.44
CA CYS A 8 11.06 -2.59 -2.06
C CYS A 8 11.75 -2.01 -3.30
N ALA A 9 11.04 -1.16 -4.04
CA ALA A 9 11.46 -0.66 -5.35
C ALA A 9 11.21 0.85 -5.43
N PRO A 10 12.07 1.67 -4.79
CA PRO A 10 11.94 3.13 -4.79
C PRO A 10 12.31 3.72 -6.16
N LEU A 11 11.61 4.79 -6.55
CA LEU A 11 11.95 5.65 -7.69
C LEU A 11 12.11 4.87 -9.01
N VAL A 12 11.25 3.86 -9.21
CA VAL A 12 11.32 3.00 -10.39
C VAL A 12 10.60 3.63 -11.59
N ASP A 13 11.27 3.61 -12.73
CA ASP A 13 10.66 3.92 -14.03
C ASP A 13 9.95 2.70 -14.63
N ALA A 14 9.16 2.92 -15.68
CA ALA A 14 8.38 1.87 -16.35
C ALA A 14 9.23 0.65 -16.81
N ARG A 15 10.48 0.86 -17.25
CA ARG A 15 11.34 -0.26 -17.69
C ARG A 15 11.82 -1.09 -16.51
N ARG A 16 12.21 -0.42 -15.42
CA ARG A 16 12.65 -1.09 -14.19
C ARG A 16 11.50 -1.84 -13.52
N VAL A 17 10.30 -1.26 -13.50
CA VAL A 17 9.10 -1.92 -12.97
C VAL A 17 8.80 -3.22 -13.70
N ALA A 18 8.87 -3.24 -15.04
CA ALA A 18 8.59 -4.45 -15.82
C ALA A 18 9.58 -5.59 -15.50
N GLY A 19 10.87 -5.27 -15.40
CA GLY A 19 11.89 -6.25 -14.98
C GLY A 19 11.66 -6.74 -13.54
N TYR A 20 11.26 -5.83 -12.66
CA TYR A 20 10.96 -6.13 -11.26
C TYR A 20 9.76 -7.08 -11.12
N ALA A 21 8.65 -6.79 -11.80
CA ALA A 21 7.47 -7.65 -11.85
C ALA A 21 7.80 -9.04 -12.44
N SER A 22 8.62 -9.08 -13.50
CA SER A 22 9.04 -10.34 -14.15
C SER A 22 9.85 -11.26 -13.23
N SER A 23 10.44 -10.74 -12.15
CA SER A 23 11.14 -11.55 -11.14
C SER A 23 10.20 -12.32 -10.19
N GLY A 24 8.89 -12.08 -10.28
CA GLY A 24 7.87 -12.71 -9.44
C GLY A 24 7.50 -11.92 -8.19
N VAL A 25 7.93 -10.66 -8.08
CA VAL A 25 7.43 -9.72 -7.06
C VAL A 25 6.00 -9.33 -7.38
N VAL A 26 5.11 -9.42 -6.38
CA VAL A 26 3.67 -9.19 -6.57
C VAL A 26 3.11 -8.05 -5.73
N LEU A 27 3.85 -7.56 -4.73
CA LEU A 27 3.44 -6.41 -3.92
C LEU A 27 4.65 -5.55 -3.55
N CYS A 28 4.45 -4.25 -3.36
CA CYS A 28 5.51 -3.30 -3.01
C CYS A 28 4.99 -2.21 -2.08
N HIS A 29 5.78 -1.85 -1.05
CA HIS A 29 5.44 -0.77 -0.12
C HIS A 29 6.21 0.53 -0.35
N GLU A 30 7.22 0.51 -1.20
CA GLU A 30 8.12 1.64 -1.38
C GLU A 30 7.76 2.44 -2.64
N SER A 31 7.05 3.56 -2.50
CA SER A 31 6.70 4.49 -3.58
C SER A 31 6.64 5.93 -3.07
N TYR A 32 7.04 6.89 -3.91
CA TYR A 32 7.11 8.31 -3.54
C TYR A 32 6.14 9.22 -4.33
N SER A 33 5.36 8.66 -5.26
CA SER A 33 4.29 9.40 -5.94
C SER A 33 3.17 8.47 -6.44
N PRO A 34 1.96 8.99 -6.66
CA PRO A 34 0.85 8.22 -7.23
C PRO A 34 1.15 7.67 -8.63
N GLU A 35 1.93 8.40 -9.44
CA GLU A 35 2.33 7.95 -10.78
C GLU A 35 3.21 6.69 -10.71
N GLU A 36 4.13 6.65 -9.74
CA GLU A 36 4.98 5.49 -9.51
C GLU A 36 4.15 4.26 -9.07
N GLU A 37 3.19 4.47 -8.17
CA GLU A 37 2.28 3.42 -7.73
C GLU A 37 1.40 2.90 -8.87
N LEU A 38 0.89 3.81 -9.69
CA LEU A 38 0.08 3.45 -10.85
C LEU A 38 0.87 2.61 -11.86
N GLU A 39 2.15 2.95 -12.09
CA GLU A 39 3.01 2.17 -12.99
C GLU A 39 3.30 0.77 -12.44
N LYS A 40 3.55 0.64 -11.14
CA LYS A 40 3.67 -0.67 -10.45
C LYS A 40 2.38 -1.48 -10.59
N MET A 41 1.23 -0.87 -10.34
CA MET A 41 -0.08 -1.52 -10.43
C MET A 41 -0.39 -1.99 -11.86
N ARG A 42 -0.06 -1.21 -12.87
CA ARG A 42 -0.19 -1.58 -14.30
C ARG A 42 0.64 -2.81 -14.67
N ASN A 43 1.79 -3.00 -14.02
CA ASN A 43 2.64 -4.17 -14.19
C ASN A 43 2.25 -5.35 -13.29
N GLY A 44 1.09 -5.27 -12.62
CA GLY A 44 0.55 -6.36 -11.82
C GLY A 44 1.05 -6.42 -10.38
N ILE A 45 1.76 -5.39 -9.90
CA ILE A 45 2.23 -5.29 -8.52
C ILE A 45 1.16 -4.58 -7.67
N ASP A 46 0.65 -5.25 -6.65
CA ASP A 46 -0.26 -4.64 -5.67
C ASP A 46 0.48 -3.63 -4.78
N ILE A 47 -0.23 -2.58 -4.38
CA ILE A 47 0.37 -1.43 -3.68
C ILE A 47 0.07 -1.52 -2.19
N ILE A 48 1.12 -1.42 -1.37
CA ILE A 48 0.98 -1.26 0.07
C ILE A 48 1.38 0.18 0.41
N ILE A 49 0.43 1.08 0.64
CA ILE A 49 0.77 2.46 0.94
C ILE A 49 1.30 2.54 2.38
N ARG A 50 2.50 3.12 2.53
CA ARG A 50 3.17 3.25 3.82
C ARG A 50 2.93 4.61 4.48
N GLU A 51 2.70 4.59 5.79
CA GLU A 51 2.64 5.78 6.64
C GLU A 51 3.59 5.59 7.84
N SER A 52 4.84 6.01 7.66
CA SER A 52 5.92 5.83 8.62
C SER A 52 6.23 7.10 9.41
N THR A 53 7.04 7.00 10.47
CA THR A 53 7.49 8.20 11.21
C THR A 53 8.43 9.07 10.36
N ALA A 54 9.36 8.43 9.63
CA ALA A 54 10.42 9.14 8.91
C ALA A 54 10.03 9.55 7.48
N ALA A 55 9.02 8.90 6.90
CA ALA A 55 8.59 9.15 5.53
C ALA A 55 7.06 8.95 5.40
N PRO A 56 6.24 9.86 5.95
CA PRO A 56 4.79 9.78 5.83
C PRO A 56 4.37 10.00 4.37
N MET A 57 3.84 8.97 3.71
CA MET A 57 3.49 9.01 2.29
C MET A 57 1.99 8.87 2.02
N LEU A 58 1.16 8.56 3.01
CA LEU A 58 -0.25 8.22 2.75
C LEU A 58 -1.00 9.36 2.08
N ARG A 59 -0.85 10.61 2.57
CA ARG A 59 -1.58 11.77 2.02
C ARG A 59 -1.30 12.03 0.55
N GLU A 60 -0.08 11.72 0.10
CA GLU A 60 0.31 11.89 -1.31
C GLU A 60 -0.15 10.68 -2.12
N ASN A 61 0.25 9.48 -1.70
CA ASN A 61 0.05 8.24 -2.46
C ASN A 61 -1.43 7.82 -2.55
N ILE A 62 -2.27 8.15 -1.56
CA ILE A 62 -3.70 7.82 -1.59
C ILE A 62 -4.45 8.48 -2.75
N LYS A 63 -3.88 9.53 -3.35
CA LYS A 63 -4.39 10.15 -4.59
C LYS A 63 -4.45 9.17 -5.76
N LEU A 64 -3.68 8.07 -5.71
CA LEU A 64 -3.83 6.94 -6.62
C LEU A 64 -5.29 6.45 -6.66
N VAL A 65 -5.95 6.38 -5.51
CA VAL A 65 -7.35 5.96 -5.41
C VAL A 65 -8.30 7.14 -5.57
N THR A 66 -8.05 8.26 -4.88
CA THR A 66 -9.02 9.36 -4.78
C THR A 66 -9.05 10.29 -6.00
N GLU A 67 -7.93 10.46 -6.70
CA GLU A 67 -7.81 11.37 -7.85
C GLU A 67 -7.60 10.61 -9.17
N MET A 68 -6.75 9.58 -9.18
CA MET A 68 -6.45 8.80 -10.39
C MET A 68 -7.45 7.66 -10.64
N GLY A 69 -8.32 7.35 -9.69
CA GLY A 69 -9.37 6.34 -9.84
C GLY A 69 -8.85 4.90 -9.93
N ALA A 70 -7.67 4.62 -9.37
CA ALA A 70 -7.16 3.26 -9.30
C ALA A 70 -8.05 2.37 -8.41
N PRO A 71 -8.14 1.06 -8.71
CA PRO A 71 -8.99 0.15 -7.98
C PRO A 71 -8.46 -0.08 -6.54
N SER A 72 -9.27 0.30 -5.55
CA SER A 72 -8.89 0.23 -4.13
C SER A 72 -8.68 -1.20 -3.61
N ASP A 73 -9.24 -2.21 -4.27
CA ASP A 73 -9.05 -3.63 -3.93
C ASP A 73 -7.61 -4.14 -4.20
N ARG A 74 -6.81 -3.36 -4.94
CA ARG A 74 -5.38 -3.57 -5.18
C ARG A 74 -4.48 -2.71 -4.30
N VAL A 75 -5.05 -2.09 -3.27
CA VAL A 75 -4.31 -1.26 -2.31
C VAL A 75 -4.47 -1.79 -0.89
N GLY A 76 -3.36 -1.89 -0.17
CA GLY A 76 -3.27 -2.19 1.25
C GLY A 76 -2.48 -1.13 2.01
N PHE A 77 -2.31 -1.32 3.32
CA PHE A 77 -1.58 -0.37 4.19
C PHE A 77 -0.48 -1.06 5.00
N CYS A 78 0.59 -0.32 5.25
CA CYS A 78 1.56 -0.62 6.29
C CYS A 78 2.04 0.67 6.97
N THR A 79 2.66 0.53 8.13
CA THR A 79 3.38 1.65 8.77
C THR A 79 4.87 1.66 8.40
N ASP A 80 5.37 0.53 7.89
CA ASP A 80 6.82 0.26 7.83
C ASP A 80 7.44 0.54 9.21
N ASP A 81 8.38 1.47 9.32
CA ASP A 81 8.98 1.89 10.59
C ASP A 81 8.20 3.02 11.29
N ILE A 82 7.63 2.72 12.46
CA ILE A 82 6.97 3.71 13.34
C ILE A 82 7.55 3.68 14.75
N THR A 83 7.69 4.86 15.37
CA THR A 83 8.20 4.98 16.75
C THR A 83 7.12 4.65 17.79
N SER A 84 7.53 4.20 18.98
CA SER A 84 6.61 3.97 20.09
C SER A 84 5.83 5.22 20.51
N THR A 85 6.48 6.39 20.42
CA THR A 85 5.83 7.69 20.69
C THR A 85 4.67 7.94 19.74
N ASP A 86 4.87 7.67 18.44
CA ASP A 86 3.80 7.81 17.44
C ASP A 86 2.67 6.81 17.68
N VAL A 87 3.00 5.54 17.97
CA VAL A 87 1.98 4.52 18.25
C VAL A 87 1.09 4.92 19.44
N LEU A 88 1.69 5.43 20.52
CA LEU A 88 0.96 5.91 21.69
C LEU A 88 0.16 7.20 21.42
N GLY A 89 0.68 8.09 20.57
CA GLY A 89 0.10 9.40 20.33
C GLY A 89 -1.03 9.40 19.30
N ARG A 90 -0.84 8.70 18.18
CA ARG A 90 -1.79 8.72 17.04
C ARG A 90 -2.39 7.37 16.70
N GLY A 91 -1.82 6.25 17.13
CA GLY A 91 -2.24 4.89 16.76
C GLY A 91 -1.27 4.21 15.79
N HIS A 92 -1.61 2.99 15.38
CA HIS A 92 -0.82 2.17 14.44
C HIS A 92 -1.52 2.11 13.07
N LEU A 93 -1.96 0.93 12.62
CA LEU A 93 -2.72 0.78 11.38
C LEU A 93 -4.11 1.44 11.46
N ASP A 94 -4.71 1.56 12.65
CA ASP A 94 -5.97 2.27 12.84
C ASP A 94 -5.85 3.75 12.46
N TYR A 95 -4.68 4.35 12.70
CA TYR A 95 -4.38 5.72 12.29
C TYR A 95 -4.35 5.85 10.78
N VAL A 96 -3.68 4.91 10.09
CA VAL A 96 -3.59 4.89 8.63
C VAL A 96 -4.98 4.78 7.98
N VAL A 97 -5.84 3.93 8.53
CA VAL A 97 -7.24 3.81 8.07
C VAL A 97 -8.01 5.12 8.28
N ARG A 98 -7.93 5.74 9.46
CA ARG A 98 -8.59 7.04 9.71
C ARG A 98 -8.06 8.14 8.78
N LEU A 99 -6.75 8.17 8.55
CA LEU A 99 -6.11 9.16 7.69
C LEU A 99 -6.53 8.99 6.22
N ALA A 100 -6.69 7.75 5.73
CA ALA A 100 -7.22 7.50 4.39
C ALA A 100 -8.67 8.01 4.24
N ILE A 101 -9.50 7.85 5.27
CA ILE A 101 -10.87 8.37 5.30
C ILE A 101 -10.87 9.90 5.28
N GLU A 102 -10.00 10.54 6.06
CA GLU A 102 -9.80 12.00 6.04
C GLU A 102 -9.38 12.52 4.66
N CYS A 103 -8.63 11.72 3.89
CA CYS A 103 -8.21 12.02 2.53
C CYS A 103 -9.27 11.74 1.45
N GLY A 104 -10.47 11.27 1.84
CA GLY A 104 -11.61 11.12 0.93
C GLY A 104 -11.89 9.69 0.45
N VAL A 105 -11.16 8.69 0.97
CA VAL A 105 -11.53 7.28 0.75
C VAL A 105 -12.78 6.94 1.54
N THR A 106 -13.75 6.23 0.95
CA THR A 106 -14.95 5.85 1.70
C THR A 106 -14.59 4.95 2.89
N PRO A 107 -15.28 5.05 4.04
CA PRO A 107 -14.95 4.23 5.21
C PRO A 107 -14.87 2.73 4.94
N MET A 108 -15.77 2.19 4.11
CA MET A 108 -15.75 0.77 3.75
C MET A 108 -14.49 0.40 2.94
N GLN A 109 -14.13 1.20 1.94
CA GLN A 109 -12.92 0.96 1.16
C GLN A 109 -11.66 1.06 2.02
N ALA A 110 -11.56 2.07 2.90
CA ALA A 110 -10.40 2.23 3.78
C ALA A 110 -10.24 1.04 4.74
N ILE A 111 -11.34 0.53 5.30
CA ILE A 111 -11.33 -0.69 6.13
C ILE A 111 -10.88 -1.90 5.30
N GLN A 112 -11.43 -2.08 4.09
CA GLN A 112 -11.04 -3.19 3.21
C GLN A 112 -9.54 -3.14 2.84
N MET A 113 -9.00 -1.95 2.56
CA MET A 113 -7.57 -1.74 2.31
C MET A 113 -6.73 -2.15 3.52
N GLY A 114 -7.14 -1.76 4.73
CA GLY A 114 -6.49 -2.16 5.98
C GLY A 114 -6.74 -3.62 6.41
N SER A 115 -7.57 -4.39 5.71
CA SER A 115 -7.98 -5.73 6.13
C SER A 115 -7.98 -6.76 4.97
N ILE A 116 -9.11 -7.00 4.32
CA ILE A 116 -9.32 -8.11 3.37
C ILE A 116 -8.47 -7.96 2.10
N ASN A 117 -8.21 -6.74 1.64
CA ASN A 117 -7.36 -6.51 0.46
C ASN A 117 -5.93 -6.97 0.75
N THR A 118 -5.39 -6.52 1.89
CA THR A 118 -4.08 -6.94 2.38
C THR A 118 -4.08 -8.47 2.59
N ALA A 119 -5.09 -9.05 3.23
CA ALA A 119 -5.14 -10.51 3.41
C ALA A 119 -5.10 -11.28 2.08
N ARG A 120 -5.79 -10.80 1.02
CA ARG A 120 -5.75 -11.41 -0.32
C ARG A 120 -4.38 -11.30 -0.97
N MET A 121 -3.73 -10.13 -0.90
CA MET A 121 -2.38 -9.91 -1.45
C MET A 121 -1.35 -10.87 -0.84
N TYR A 122 -1.45 -11.11 0.46
CA TYR A 122 -0.59 -12.02 1.20
C TYR A 122 -1.05 -13.49 1.16
N LYS A 123 -2.18 -13.80 0.48
CA LYS A 123 -2.81 -15.13 0.40
C LYS A 123 -3.20 -15.73 1.77
N LEU A 124 -3.71 -14.89 2.66
CA LEU A 124 -4.16 -15.21 4.00
C LEU A 124 -5.67 -14.99 4.21
N ASP A 125 -6.40 -14.63 3.16
CA ASP A 125 -7.84 -14.35 3.14
C ASP A 125 -8.73 -15.53 3.57
N HIS A 126 -8.20 -16.75 3.48
CA HIS A 126 -8.84 -17.96 4.02
C HIS A 126 -8.70 -18.12 5.55
N LYS A 127 -7.98 -17.22 6.23
CA LYS A 127 -7.73 -17.25 7.68
C LYS A 127 -8.13 -15.96 8.38
N ILE A 128 -7.83 -14.81 7.76
CA ILE A 128 -8.02 -13.47 8.31
C ILE A 128 -8.50 -12.51 7.22
N GLY A 129 -9.03 -11.37 7.61
CA GLY A 129 -9.50 -10.32 6.69
C GLY A 129 -10.66 -9.53 7.26
#